data_AF-A0A0S8HI27-F1
#
_entry.id   AF-A0A0S8HI27-F1
#
_cell.length_a   1.000
_cell.length_b   1.000
_cell.length_c   1.000
_cell.angle_alpha   90.00
_cell.angle_beta   90.00
_cell.angle_gamma   90.00
#
_symmetry.space_group_name_H-M   'P 1'
#
loop_
_entity.id
_entity.type
_entity.pdbx_description
1 polymer ?
#
loop_
_entity_poly.entity_id
_entity_poly.type
_entity_poly.pdbx_seq_one_letter_code
_entity_poly.pdbx_strand_id
1 'polypeptide(L)'
;MPELRKDPVTGRWVIISTERGKRPSDFGIEKTKSKEGFCPFCPGNEEKTPPEIMAFRQEGGSRNGPGWRLRVVPNKFPALRVEGEISREGVGL
;
A
#
# COMPACT_ATOMS: atom_id res chain seq x y z
N MET A 1 19.40 -25.94 -9.05
CA MET A 1 18.84 -27.11 -8.33
C MET A 1 17.64 -26.64 -7.54
N PRO A 2 16.47 -27.29 -7.64
CA PRO A 2 15.33 -26.93 -6.81
C PRO A 2 15.56 -27.36 -5.35
N GLU A 3 15.14 -26.54 -4.39
CA GLU A 3 15.26 -26.82 -2.95
C GLU A 3 14.02 -26.35 -2.18
N LEU A 4 13.84 -26.89 -0.97
CA LEU A 4 12.84 -26.45 0.00
C LEU A 4 13.54 -25.64 1.10
N ARG A 5 13.01 -24.44 1.40
CA ARG A 5 13.44 -23.65 2.56
C ARG A 5 12.27 -23.37 3.48
N LYS A 6 12.50 -23.33 4.79
CA LYS A 6 11.49 -22.94 5.77
C LYS A 6 11.69 -21.48 6.15
N ASP A 7 10.65 -20.67 5.99
CA ASP A 7 10.67 -19.29 6.45
C ASP A 7 10.58 -19.25 7.98
N PRO A 8 11.57 -18.68 8.69
CA PRO A 8 11.53 -18.57 10.15
C PRO A 8 10.46 -17.58 10.66
N VAL A 9 9.97 -16.66 9.83
CA VAL A 9 8.97 -15.66 10.23
C VAL A 9 7.57 -16.24 10.21
N THR A 10 7.17 -16.87 9.09
CA THR A 10 5.82 -17.44 8.94
C THR A 10 5.75 -18.94 9.25
N GLY A 11 6.89 -19.63 9.39
CA GLY A 11 6.97 -21.07 9.61
C GLY A 11 6.62 -21.94 8.40
N ARG A 12 6.36 -21.33 7.24
CA ARG A 12 5.92 -22.02 6.01
C ARG A 12 7.11 -22.55 5.21
N TRP A 13 6.91 -23.67 4.53
CA TRP A 13 7.87 -24.17 3.55
C TRP A 13 7.66 -23.48 2.20
N VAL A 14 8.75 -23.06 1.57
CA VAL A 14 8.78 -22.45 0.24
C VAL A 14 9.66 -23.26 -0.69
N ILE A 15 9.23 -23.36 -1.95
CA ILE A 15 9.98 -24.03 -3.02
C ILE A 15 10.82 -22.96 -3.73
N ILE A 16 12.13 -23.17 -3.81
CA ILE A 16 13.04 -22.34 -4.60
C ILE A 16 13.45 -23.13 -5.83
N SER A 17 13.16 -22.61 -7.03
CA SER A 17 13.46 -23.27 -8.30
C SER A 17 13.77 -22.23 -9.38
N THR A 18 14.99 -21.70 -9.39
CA THR A 18 15.46 -20.62 -10.28
C THR A 18 15.22 -20.92 -11.78
N GLU A 19 15.39 -22.17 -12.21
CA GLU A 19 15.21 -22.59 -13.61
C GLU A 19 13.78 -22.40 -14.14
N ARG A 20 12.76 -22.26 -13.26
CA ARG A 20 11.38 -22.01 -13.69
C ARG A 20 11.21 -20.64 -14.36
N GLY A 21 12.04 -19.66 -14.02
CA GLY A 21 11.98 -18.33 -14.64
C GLY A 21 12.40 -18.29 -16.12
N LYS A 22 13.08 -19.34 -16.61
CA LYS A 22 13.49 -19.47 -18.02
C LYS A 22 12.41 -20.08 -18.92
N ARG A 23 11.29 -20.54 -18.35
CA ARG A 23 10.20 -21.11 -19.14
C ARG A 23 9.62 -20.01 -20.03
N PRO A 24 9.37 -20.30 -21.32
CA PRO A 24 8.60 -19.39 -22.16
C PRO A 24 7.28 -19.07 -21.46
N SER A 25 6.97 -17.78 -21.32
CA SER A 25 5.67 -17.32 -20.88
C SER A 25 4.94 -16.75 -22.09
N ASP A 26 3.76 -17.28 -22.39
CA ASP A 26 2.91 -16.78 -23.49
C ASP A 26 2.41 -15.35 -23.23
N PHE A 27 2.56 -14.86 -22.00
CA PHE A 27 2.16 -13.53 -21.56
C PHE A 27 3.39 -12.64 -21.35
N GLY A 28 3.45 -11.53 -22.07
CA GLY A 28 4.45 -10.49 -21.85
C GLY A 28 4.18 -9.75 -20.52
N ILE A 29 5.24 -9.31 -19.85
CA ILE A 29 5.12 -8.42 -18.71
C ILE A 29 4.58 -7.08 -19.25
N GLU A 30 3.31 -6.77 -18.99
CA GLU A 30 2.79 -5.44 -19.25
C GLU A 30 3.56 -4.44 -18.40
N LYS A 31 4.40 -3.62 -19.04
CA LYS A 31 4.95 -2.45 -18.40
C LYS A 31 3.78 -1.53 -18.08
N THR A 32 3.47 -1.37 -16.79
CA THR A 32 2.45 -0.43 -16.35
C THR A 32 2.84 0.95 -16.85
N LYS A 33 2.09 1.49 -17.82
CA LYS A 33 2.24 2.89 -18.20
C LYS A 33 1.86 3.74 -16.99
N SER A 34 2.64 4.77 -16.67
CA SER A 34 2.21 5.79 -15.73
C SER A 34 0.89 6.36 -16.25
N LYS A 35 -0.20 6.19 -15.50
CA LYS A 35 -1.46 6.84 -15.84
C LYS A 35 -1.25 8.34 -15.66
N GLU A 36 -1.19 9.06 -16.76
CA GLU A 36 -1.38 10.51 -16.76
C GLU A 36 -2.82 10.77 -16.35
N GLY A 37 -3.03 11.53 -15.26
CA GLY A 37 -4.36 11.76 -14.73
C GLY A 37 -4.38 12.45 -13.38
N PHE A 38 -5.59 12.76 -12.92
CA PHE A 38 -5.84 13.37 -11.63
C PHE A 38 -5.36 12.49 -10.47
N CYS A 39 -4.55 13.08 -9.58
CA CYS A 39 -3.91 12.42 -8.46
C CYS A 39 -4.30 13.13 -7.14
N PRO A 40 -5.20 12.55 -6.33
CA PRO A 40 -5.62 13.14 -5.04
C PRO A 40 -4.48 13.32 -4.03
N PHE A 41 -3.39 12.57 -4.18
CA PHE A 41 -2.25 12.60 -3.26
C PHE A 41 -1.15 13.55 -3.69
N CYS A 42 -1.20 14.07 -4.91
CA CYS A 42 -0.18 14.97 -5.44
C CYS A 42 -0.34 16.38 -4.84
N PRO A 43 0.76 17.16 -4.71
CA PRO A 43 0.69 18.53 -4.19
C PRO A 43 -0.31 19.40 -4.96
N GLY A 44 -1.03 20.27 -4.26
CA GLY A 44 -2.10 21.11 -4.82
C GLY A 44 -3.49 20.47 -4.78
N ASN A 45 -3.60 19.19 -4.46
CA ASN A 45 -4.87 18.47 -4.30
C ASN A 45 -5.15 18.10 -2.83
N GLU A 46 -4.62 18.85 -1.87
CA GLU A 46 -4.71 18.53 -0.45
C GLU A 46 -6.17 18.40 0.05
N GLU A 47 -7.09 19.19 -0.51
CA GLU A 47 -8.54 19.14 -0.22
C GLU A 47 -9.22 17.84 -0.68
N LYS A 48 -8.54 17.04 -1.51
CA LYS A 48 -9.06 15.77 -2.05
C LYS A 48 -8.76 14.59 -1.12
N THR A 49 -7.95 14.82 -0.08
CA THR A 49 -7.66 13.88 1.00
C THR A 49 -8.39 14.29 2.29
N PRO A 50 -8.69 13.35 3.21
CA PRO A 50 -9.10 13.72 4.55
C PRO A 50 -8.01 14.56 5.26
N PRO A 51 -8.36 15.35 6.28
CA PRO A 51 -7.41 16.22 6.97
C PRO A 51 -6.20 15.45 7.48
N GLU A 52 -5.01 16.01 7.29
CA GLU A 52 -3.76 15.39 7.71
C GLU A 52 -3.72 15.25 9.24
N ILE A 53 -3.23 14.10 9.70
CA ILE A 53 -2.89 13.84 11.11
C ILE A 53 -1.52 14.45 11.43
N MET A 54 -0.59 14.31 10.50
CA MET A 54 0.80 14.75 10.61
C MET A 54 1.35 15.11 9.23
N ALA A 55 2.27 16.06 9.16
CA ALA A 55 2.98 16.38 7.94
C ALA A 55 4.39 16.90 8.23
N PHE A 56 5.34 16.53 7.36
CA PHE A 56 6.71 17.03 7.40
C PHE A 56 6.87 18.13 6.34
N ARG A 57 7.12 19.35 6.79
CA ARG A 57 7.23 20.57 5.97
C ARG A 57 8.35 21.47 6.50
N GLN A 58 8.83 22.40 5.68
CA GLN A 58 9.70 23.49 6.17
C GLN A 58 8.90 24.44 7.08
N GLU A 59 9.58 25.15 7.97
CA GLU A 59 8.95 26.10 8.91
C GLU A 59 8.08 27.12 8.17
N GLY A 60 6.86 27.35 8.66
CA GLY A 60 5.91 28.32 8.10
C GLY A 60 4.84 27.76 7.14
N GLY A 61 4.89 26.47 6.77
CA GLY A 61 3.85 25.87 5.92
C GLY A 61 2.52 25.61 6.66
N SER A 62 1.39 25.83 6.00
CA SER A 62 0.05 25.64 6.55
C SER A 62 -0.39 24.16 6.59
N ARG A 63 -1.26 23.83 7.54
CA ARG A 63 -1.87 22.50 7.65
C ARG A 63 -2.81 22.27 6.47
N ASN A 64 -2.79 21.07 5.88
CA ASN A 64 -3.55 20.73 4.66
C ASN A 64 -3.25 21.66 3.46
N GLY A 65 -2.10 22.35 3.47
CA GLY A 65 -1.61 23.16 2.37
C GLY A 65 -0.42 22.50 1.67
N PRO A 66 0.04 23.06 0.54
CA PRO A 66 1.21 22.58 -0.19
C PRO A 66 2.52 22.79 0.59
N GLY A 67 3.65 22.35 0.03
CA GLY A 67 4.98 22.56 0.62
C GLY A 67 5.43 21.49 1.63
N TRP A 68 4.70 20.38 1.69
CA TRP A 68 5.09 19.19 2.46
C TRP A 68 6.01 18.27 1.66
N ARG A 69 6.93 17.60 2.36
CA ARG A 69 7.69 16.45 1.83
C ARG A 69 6.92 15.14 2.01
N LEU A 70 6.14 15.04 3.09
CA LEU A 70 5.28 13.89 3.38
C LEU A 70 4.06 14.32 4.19
N ARG A 71 2.90 13.72 3.92
CA ARG A 71 1.68 13.83 4.74
C ARG A 71 1.20 12.45 5.18
N VAL A 72 0.72 12.39 6.42
CA VAL A 72 -0.02 11.26 6.98
C VAL A 72 -1.48 11.67 7.02
N VAL A 73 -2.31 11.02 6.21
CA VAL A 73 -3.75 11.29 6.11
C VAL A 73 -4.52 10.01 6.44
N PRO A 74 -5.71 10.10 7.06
CA PRO A 74 -6.61 8.96 7.18
C PRO A 74 -6.96 8.39 5.81
N ASN A 75 -7.11 7.06 5.72
CA ASN A 75 -7.69 6.47 4.52
C ASN A 75 -9.17 6.89 4.42
N LYS A 76 -9.58 7.48 3.29
CA LYS A 76 -10.96 7.92 3.03
C LYS A 76 -11.95 6.75 2.98
N PHE A 77 -11.46 5.55 2.61
CA PHE A 77 -12.23 4.30 2.56
C PHE A 77 -11.51 3.25 3.41
N PRO A 78 -11.53 3.39 4.74
CA PRO A 78 -10.74 2.54 5.60
C PRO A 78 -11.37 1.14 5.72
N ALA A 79 -10.53 0.10 5.74
CA ALA A 79 -11.00 -1.28 5.96
C ALA A 79 -11.50 -1.49 7.40
N LEU A 80 -10.99 -0.70 8.35
CA LEU A 80 -11.33 -0.76 9.77
C LEU A 80 -11.56 0.65 10.30
N ARG A 81 -12.49 0.81 11.25
CA ARG A 81 -12.72 2.07 11.96
C ARG A 81 -12.15 1.98 13.36
N VAL A 82 -11.62 3.09 13.87
CA VAL A 82 -11.18 3.22 15.26
C VAL A 82 -12.35 3.25 16.24
N GLU A 83 -13.52 3.69 15.77
CA GLU A 83 -14.76 3.73 16.52
C GLU A 83 -15.64 2.51 16.15
N GLY A 84 -16.18 1.84 17.15
CA GLY A 84 -17.07 0.69 17.01
C GLY A 84 -16.84 -0.36 18.08
N GLU A 85 -17.84 -1.22 18.30
CA GLU A 85 -17.68 -2.38 19.18
C GLU A 85 -17.04 -3.54 18.39
N ILE A 86 -16.10 -4.26 19.03
CA ILE A 86 -15.49 -5.45 18.45
C ILE A 86 -16.53 -6.57 18.49
N SER A 87 -17.32 -6.71 17.42
CA SER A 87 -18.21 -7.85 17.26
C SER A 87 -17.42 -9.05 16.70
N ARG A 88 -17.10 -10.02 17.56
CA ARG A 88 -16.61 -11.31 17.10
C ARG A 88 -17.78 -12.10 16.53
N GLU A 89 -17.89 -12.18 15.21
CA GLU A 89 -18.82 -13.09 14.54
C GLU A 89 -18.05 -14.35 14.09
N GLY A 90 -18.39 -15.48 14.69
CA GLY A 90 -17.94 -16.78 14.20
C GLY A 90 -18.82 -17.19 13.02
N VAL A 91 -18.34 -17.00 11.79
CA VAL A 91 -19.00 -17.57 10.61
C VAL A 91 -18.45 -18.99 10.41
N GLY A 92 -19.29 -20.00 10.69
CA GLY A 92 -19.05 -21.40 10.33
C GLY A 92 -18.45 -22.28 11.43
N LEU A 93 -19.26 -22.59 12.45
CA LEU A 93 -19.29 -23.94 13.04
C LEU A 93 -20.27 -24.80 12.24
#